data_AF-A0A1A9AM98-F1
#
_entry.id   AF-A0A1A9AM98-F1
#
_cell.length_a   1.000
_cell.length_b   1.000
_cell.length_c   1.000
_cell.angle_alpha   90.00
_cell.angle_beta   90.00
_cell.angle_gamma   90.00
#
_symmetry.space_group_name_H-M   'P 1'
#
loop_
_entity.id
_entity.type
_entity.pdbx_description
1 polymer ?
#
loop_
_entity_poly.entity_id
_entity_poly.type
_entity_poly.pdbx_seq_one_letter_code
_entity_poly.pdbx_strand_id
1 'polypeptide(L)'
;MAGGAEYTTLTRYIDVDVFTSTITNDIKNLIRKYGHIDCGLRHEELCTELKKFINEKKTLELSVMDEKGKTKWNSEWSRKRNGFFSRLFEEEGFINMCYPPKKVSENASI
;
A
#
# COMPACT_ATOMS: atom_id res chain seq x y z
N MET A 1 30.79 -14.72 -14.13
CA MET A 1 30.96 -13.40 -13.50
C MET A 1 30.25 -13.45 -12.16
N ALA A 2 31.00 -13.36 -11.07
CA ALA A 2 30.48 -13.41 -9.71
C ALA A 2 29.83 -12.07 -9.37
N GLY A 3 28.50 -12.01 -9.39
CA GLY A 3 27.74 -10.91 -8.80
C GLY A 3 27.52 -11.25 -7.34
N GLY A 4 28.24 -10.58 -6.44
CA GLY A 4 28.11 -10.78 -5.00
C GLY A 4 26.66 -10.61 -4.57
N ALA A 5 26.04 -11.72 -4.17
CA ALA A 5 24.83 -11.66 -3.38
C ALA A 5 25.20 -10.97 -2.08
N GLU A 6 24.75 -9.72 -1.89
CA GLU A 6 24.72 -9.11 -0.57
C GLU A 6 23.92 -10.06 0.32
N TYR A 7 24.64 -10.86 1.10
CA TYR A 7 24.07 -11.63 2.18
C TYR A 7 23.57 -10.60 3.19
N THR A 8 22.30 -10.21 3.07
CA THR A 8 21.65 -9.36 4.06
C THR A 8 21.76 -10.08 5.39
N THR A 9 22.64 -9.59 6.27
CA THR A 9 22.78 -10.01 7.68
C THR A 9 21.54 -9.71 8.53
N LEU A 10 20.39 -9.50 7.90
CA LEU A 10 19.10 -9.30 8.54
C LEU A 10 18.44 -10.66 8.72
N THR A 11 18.68 -11.28 9.86
CA THR A 11 18.20 -12.63 10.19
C THR A 11 16.67 -12.72 10.24
N ARG A 12 15.94 -11.60 10.23
CA ARG A 12 14.47 -11.52 10.25
C ARG A 12 13.92 -10.42 9.33
N TYR A 13 14.45 -10.30 8.11
CA TYR A 13 13.88 -9.41 7.11
C TYR A 13 12.87 -10.14 6.22
N ILE A 14 11.68 -9.56 6.07
CA ILE A 14 10.68 -10.01 5.09
C ILE A 14 10.63 -8.97 3.99
N ASP A 15 10.58 -9.40 2.73
CA ASP A 15 10.54 -8.48 1.60
C ASP A 15 9.19 -7.75 1.53
N VAL A 16 9.22 -6.47 1.13
CA VAL A 16 8.00 -5.68 0.90
C VAL A 16 7.10 -6.32 -0.17
N ASP A 17 7.67 -7.03 -1.15
CA ASP A 17 6.90 -7.70 -2.20
C ASP A 17 6.08 -8.89 -1.65
N VAL A 18 6.56 -9.56 -0.60
CA VAL A 18 5.78 -10.59 0.12
C VAL A 18 4.59 -9.95 0.82
N PHE A 19 4.81 -8.83 1.51
CA PHE A 19 3.75 -8.07 2.16
C PHE A 19 2.68 -7.60 1.17
N THR A 20 3.09 -6.98 0.05
CA THR A 20 2.15 -6.49 -0.97
C THR A 20 1.35 -7.60 -1.63
N SER A 21 1.98 -8.75 -1.93
CA SER A 21 1.28 -9.92 -2.46
C SER A 21 0.20 -10.42 -1.51
N THR A 22 0.48 -10.42 -0.20
CA THR A 22 -0.45 -10.89 0.83
C THR A 22 -1.71 -10.01 0.93
N ILE A 23 -1.56 -8.69 0.79
CA ILE A 23 -2.67 -7.75 0.99
C ILE A 23 -3.39 -7.32 -0.30
N THR A 24 -2.89 -7.72 -1.47
CA THR A 24 -3.40 -7.26 -2.78
C THR A 24 -4.89 -7.52 -2.95
N ASN A 25 -5.35 -8.74 -2.67
CA ASN A 25 -6.75 -9.11 -2.88
C ASN A 25 -7.68 -8.41 -1.87
N ASP A 26 -7.24 -8.27 -0.61
CA ASP A 26 -7.98 -7.56 0.43
C ASP A 26 -8.19 -6.08 0.06
N ILE A 27 -7.15 -5.42 -0.48
CA ILE A 27 -7.25 -4.03 -0.95
C ILE A 27 -8.20 -3.91 -2.13
N LYS A 28 -8.13 -4.82 -3.12
CA LYS A 28 -9.08 -4.83 -4.25
C LYS A 28 -10.51 -5.00 -3.77
N ASN A 29 -10.75 -5.88 -2.80
CA ASN A 29 -12.07 -6.06 -2.20
C ASN A 29 -12.54 -4.81 -1.46
N LEU A 30 -11.65 -4.09 -0.76
CA LEU A 30 -11.99 -2.79 -0.16
C LEU A 30 -12.36 -1.77 -1.25
N ILE A 31 -11.58 -1.66 -2.32
CA ILE A 31 -11.89 -0.75 -3.43
C ILE A 31 -13.26 -1.06 -4.02
N ARG A 32 -13.57 -2.33 -4.31
CA ARG A 32 -14.89 -2.75 -4.83
C ARG A 32 -16.04 -2.51 -3.85
N LYS A 33 -15.79 -2.63 -2.55
CA LYS A 33 -16.81 -2.39 -1.52
C LYS A 33 -17.21 -0.92 -1.44
N TYR A 34 -16.26 -0.01 -1.65
CA TYR A 34 -16.48 1.44 -1.56
C TYR A 34 -16.58 2.13 -2.92
N GLY A 35 -16.33 1.42 -4.01
CA GLY A 35 -16.36 1.89 -5.38
C GLY A 35 -17.43 1.16 -6.18
N HIS A 36 -18.38 1.91 -6.67
CA HIS A 36 -19.38 1.43 -7.63
C HIS A 36 -19.10 2.12 -8.96
N ILE A 37 -18.84 1.35 -10.02
CA ILE A 37 -18.41 1.94 -11.31
C ILE A 37 -19.42 2.96 -11.85
N ASP A 38 -20.71 2.72 -11.57
CA ASP A 38 -21.82 3.59 -11.99
C ASP A 38 -22.07 4.80 -11.06
N CYS A 39 -21.54 4.77 -9.82
CA CYS A 39 -21.83 5.79 -8.80
C CYS A 39 -20.58 6.52 -8.28
N GLY A 40 -19.37 6.04 -8.62
CA GLY A 40 -18.11 6.56 -8.13
C GLY A 40 -17.60 5.90 -6.84
N LEU A 41 -16.60 6.55 -6.24
CA LEU A 41 -15.91 6.08 -5.04
C LEU A 41 -16.30 6.89 -3.81
N ARG A 42 -16.63 6.21 -2.70
CA ARG A 42 -16.79 6.82 -1.38
C ARG A 42 -15.40 7.12 -0.79
N HIS A 43 -14.74 8.14 -1.33
CA HIS A 43 -13.31 8.41 -1.13
C HIS A 43 -12.89 8.52 0.34
N GLU A 44 -13.61 9.28 1.17
CA GLU A 44 -13.25 9.47 2.58
C GLU A 44 -13.31 8.17 3.37
N GLU A 45 -14.40 7.41 3.19
CA GLU A 45 -14.59 6.11 3.84
C GLU A 45 -13.54 5.09 3.37
N LEU A 46 -13.32 5.00 2.05
CA LEU A 46 -12.31 4.09 1.49
C LEU A 46 -10.91 4.43 2.03
N CYS A 47 -10.48 5.69 1.95
CA CYS A 47 -9.14 6.06 2.38
C CYS A 47 -8.94 5.86 3.88
N THR A 48 -9.98 6.07 4.69
CA THR A 48 -9.96 5.80 6.13
C THR A 48 -9.78 4.32 6.42
N GLU A 49 -10.61 3.47 5.81
CA GLU A 49 -10.58 2.02 6.03
C GLU A 49 -9.30 1.40 5.46
N LEU A 50 -8.86 1.86 4.29
CA LEU A 50 -7.60 1.43 3.69
C LEU A 50 -6.41 1.80 4.58
N LYS A 51 -6.35 3.02 5.12
CA LYS A 51 -5.29 3.43 6.05
C LYS A 51 -5.28 2.57 7.32
N LYS A 52 -6.45 2.29 7.89
CA LYS A 52 -6.60 1.43 9.06
C LYS A 52 -6.08 0.02 8.77
N PHE A 53 -6.57 -0.60 7.71
CA PHE A 53 -6.17 -1.94 7.27
C PHE A 53 -4.65 -2.04 7.05
N ILE A 54 -4.05 -1.08 6.35
CA ILE A 54 -2.60 -1.06 6.09
C ILE A 54 -1.79 -0.91 7.36
N ASN A 55 -2.22 -0.05 8.29
CA ASN A 55 -1.54 0.13 9.56
C ASN A 55 -1.58 -1.15 10.41
N GLU A 56 -2.72 -1.85 10.45
CA GLU A 56 -2.86 -3.12 11.18
C GLU A 56 -1.93 -4.18 10.58
N LYS A 57 -2.00 -4.41 9.26
CA LYS A 57 -1.17 -5.42 8.58
C LYS A 57 0.32 -5.10 8.70
N LYS A 58 0.71 -3.84 8.51
CA LYS A 58 2.11 -3.39 8.67
C LYS A 58 2.61 -3.59 10.10
N THR A 59 1.78 -3.35 11.10
CA THR A 59 2.18 -3.53 12.52
C THR A 59 2.49 -5.01 12.79
N LEU A 60 1.66 -5.92 12.28
CA LEU A 60 1.90 -7.36 12.37
C LEU A 60 3.19 -7.77 11.63
N GLU A 61 3.37 -7.30 10.41
CA GLU A 61 4.56 -7.54 9.58
C GLU A 61 5.85 -7.11 10.29
N LEU A 62 5.87 -5.91 10.86
CA LEU A 62 7.05 -5.38 11.56
C LEU A 62 7.31 -6.04 12.91
N SER A 63 6.31 -6.68 13.53
CA SER A 63 6.44 -7.27 14.87
C SER A 63 7.45 -8.42 14.93
N VAL A 64 7.69 -9.09 13.80
CA VAL A 64 8.63 -10.22 13.71
C VAL A 64 10.05 -9.79 13.31
N MET A 65 10.24 -8.54 12.92
CA MET A 65 11.52 -7.98 12.47
C MET A 65 12.31 -7.34 13.60
N ASP A 66 13.64 -7.36 13.50
CA ASP A 66 14.53 -6.55 14.33
C ASP A 66 14.55 -5.08 13.88
N GLU A 67 15.09 -4.17 14.71
CA GLU A 67 15.08 -2.73 14.42
C GLU A 67 15.73 -2.37 13.08
N LYS A 68 16.85 -3.02 12.71
CA LYS A 68 17.48 -2.78 11.41
C LYS A 68 16.58 -3.24 10.26
N GLY A 69 15.94 -4.40 10.42
CA GLY A 69 14.93 -4.92 9.49
C GLY A 69 13.76 -3.94 9.32
N LYS A 70 13.21 -3.43 10.43
CA LYS A 70 12.12 -2.44 10.41
C LYS A 70 12.53 -1.16 9.68
N THR A 71 13.72 -0.61 9.94
CA THR A 71 14.19 0.61 9.26
C THR A 71 14.29 0.40 7.76
N LYS A 72 14.93 -0.69 7.33
CA LYS A 72 15.05 -1.04 5.91
C LYS A 72 13.68 -1.23 5.26
N TRP A 73 12.82 -2.01 5.90
CA TRP A 73 11.48 -2.30 5.41
C TRP A 73 10.65 -1.03 5.23
N ASN A 74 10.66 -0.12 6.21
CA ASN A 74 9.93 1.14 6.15
C ASN A 74 10.40 2.04 4.99
N SER A 75 11.72 2.07 4.73
CA SER A 75 12.29 2.80 3.60
C SER A 75 11.78 2.24 2.26
N GLU A 76 11.88 0.92 2.08
CA GLU A 76 11.45 0.25 0.85
C GLU A 76 9.94 0.34 0.64
N TRP A 77 9.14 0.17 1.70
CA TRP A 77 7.70 0.36 1.65
C TRP A 77 7.35 1.78 1.23
N SER A 78 7.98 2.81 1.80
CA SER A 78 7.74 4.21 1.43
C SER A 78 7.94 4.47 -0.06
N ARG A 79 8.97 3.85 -0.66
CA ARG A 79 9.31 3.98 -2.08
C ARG A 79 8.33 3.24 -2.99
N LYS A 80 7.89 2.05 -2.61
CA LYS A 80 7.00 1.19 -3.42
C LYS A 80 5.51 1.52 -3.27
N ARG A 81 5.08 1.97 -2.08
CA ARG A 81 3.67 2.09 -1.68
C ARG A 81 2.79 2.85 -2.68
N ASN A 82 3.25 4.02 -3.15
CA ASN A 82 2.43 4.85 -4.01
C ASN A 82 2.17 4.17 -5.37
N GLY A 83 3.21 3.56 -5.97
CA GLY A 83 3.07 2.81 -7.23
C GLY A 83 2.19 1.57 -7.06
N PHE A 84 2.35 0.86 -5.94
CA PHE A 84 1.52 -0.29 -5.57
C PHE A 84 0.03 0.09 -5.52
N PHE A 85 -0.35 1.13 -4.77
CA PHE A 85 -1.75 1.54 -4.70
C PHE A 85 -2.28 2.08 -6.04
N SER A 86 -1.50 2.90 -6.74
CA SER A 86 -1.93 3.43 -8.05
C SER A 86 -2.31 2.32 -9.02
N ARG A 87 -1.50 1.26 -9.08
CA ARG A 87 -1.78 0.08 -9.89
C ARG A 87 -3.06 -0.63 -9.46
N LEU A 88 -3.27 -0.85 -8.15
CA LEU A 88 -4.48 -1.54 -7.67
C LEU A 88 -5.75 -0.75 -7.94
N PHE A 89 -5.72 0.58 -7.79
CA PHE A 89 -6.86 1.43 -8.13
C PHE A 89 -7.14 1.38 -9.64
N GLU A 90 -6.11 1.49 -10.48
CA GLU A 90 -6.23 1.43 -11.94
C GLU A 90 -6.80 0.07 -12.42
N GLU A 91 -6.32 -1.04 -11.86
CA GLU A 91 -6.84 -2.38 -12.15
C GLU A 91 -8.33 -2.54 -11.78
N GLU A 92 -8.82 -1.77 -10.81
CA GLU A 92 -10.22 -1.73 -10.39
C GLU A 92 -11.02 -0.60 -11.07
N GLY A 93 -10.43 0.11 -12.04
CA GLY A 93 -11.10 1.15 -12.83
C GLY A 93 -11.17 2.53 -12.15
N PHE A 94 -10.36 2.78 -11.13
CA PHE A 94 -10.40 4.00 -10.33
C PHE A 94 -9.07 4.76 -10.32
N ILE A 95 -9.13 6.07 -10.03
CA ILE A 95 -7.94 6.88 -9.78
C ILE A 95 -7.55 6.77 -8.29
N ASN A 96 -6.27 6.49 -8.02
CA ASN A 96 -5.73 6.52 -6.67
C ASN A 96 -5.77 7.95 -6.09
N MET A 97 -6.63 8.14 -5.09
CA MET A 97 -6.82 9.39 -4.36
C MET A 97 -6.30 9.33 -2.92
N CYS A 98 -5.96 8.13 -2.42
CA CYS A 98 -5.57 7.91 -1.03
C CYS A 98 -4.05 8.03 -0.80
N TYR A 99 -3.21 7.71 -1.80
CA TYR A 99 -1.75 7.65 -1.64
C TYR A 99 -0.96 8.24 -2.82
N PRO A 100 -0.33 9.43 -2.65
CA PRO A 100 -0.50 10.35 -1.52
C PRO A 100 -1.96 10.85 -1.46
N PRO A 101 -2.46 11.25 -0.28
CA PRO A 101 -3.79 11.82 -0.16
C PRO A 101 -3.86 13.05 -1.05
N LYS A 102 -4.66 12.98 -2.12
CA LYS A 102 -4.94 14.15 -2.95
C LYS A 102 -6.00 14.96 -2.22
N LYS A 103 -5.71 16.24 -1.96
CA LYS A 103 -6.78 17.16 -1.61
C LYS A 103 -7.71 17.22 -2.81
N VAL A 104 -8.98 16.88 -2.63
CA VAL A 104 -10.01 17.26 -3.58
C VAL A 104 -10.03 18.79 -3.51
N SER A 105 -9.46 19.47 -4.49
CA SER A 105 -9.59 20.92 -4.59
C SER A 105 -11.07 21.22 -4.72
N GLU A 106 -11.60 22.05 -3.83
CA GLU A 106 -12.99 22.53 -3.76
C GLU A 106 -13.38 23.45 -4.95
N ASN A 107 -12.79 23.20 -6.11
CA ASN A 107 -12.88 24.02 -7.30
C ASN A 107 -12.74 23.14 -8.56
N ALA A 108 -13.58 22.10 -8.63
CA ALA A 108 -14.15 21.64 -9.88
C ALA A 108 -15.52 22.32 -10.06
N SER A 109 -15.48 23.64 -10.26
CA SER A 109 -16.59 24.43 -10.77
C SER A 109 -16.08 25.15 -12.01
N ILE A 110 -16.24 24.54 -13.19
CA ILE A 110 -16.53 25.19 -14.49
C ILE A 110 -17.35 24.21 -15.30
#